data_AF-A0A1Q7W6H2-F1
#
_entry.id   AF-A0A1Q7W6H2-F1
#
_cell.length_a   1.000
_cell.length_b   1.000
_cell.length_c   1.000
_cell.angle_alpha   90.00
_cell.angle_beta   90.00
_cell.angle_gamma   90.00
#
_symmetry.space_group_name_H-M   'P 1'
#
loop_
_entity.id
_entity.type
_entity.pdbx_description
1 polymer ?
#
loop_
_entity_poly.entity_id
_entity_poly.type
_entity_poly.pdbx_seq_one_letter_code
_entity_poly.pdbx_strand_id
1 'polypeptide(L)'
;MPGEGPAEDGEQRDLADVPAVEVIGTLAVHLMSAAAVKLGLAENGEADLDLDEARKLITALAGLVTAAAPEIGSQHAGPLRDGLRTLQLA
;
A
#
# COMPACT_ATOMS: atom_id res chain seq x y z
N MET A 1 9.90 -14.62 -40.49
CA MET A 1 9.24 -13.86 -39.42
C MET A 1 9.94 -14.23 -38.11
N PRO A 2 10.44 -13.26 -37.33
CA PRO A 2 11.05 -13.53 -36.02
C PRO A 2 9.98 -13.99 -35.03
N GLY A 3 10.39 -14.87 -34.11
CA GLY A 3 9.52 -15.61 -33.20
C GLY A 3 8.87 -14.77 -32.11
N GLU A 4 7.66 -15.19 -31.75
CA GLU A 4 6.90 -14.75 -30.59
C GLU A 4 7.77 -14.93 -29.33
N GLY A 5 8.09 -13.81 -28.66
CA GLY A 5 8.69 -13.84 -27.33
C GLY A 5 7.70 -14.44 -26.33
N PRO A 6 8.16 -14.92 -25.16
CA PRO A 6 7.27 -15.45 -24.15
C PRO A 6 6.26 -14.36 -23.76
N ALA A 7 4.97 -14.69 -23.84
CA ALA A 7 3.94 -13.86 -23.24
C ALA A 7 4.31 -13.68 -21.77
N GLU A 8 4.47 -12.43 -21.34
CA GLU A 8 4.53 -12.12 -19.91
C GLU A 8 3.13 -12.39 -19.35
N ASP A 9 2.83 -13.66 -19.10
CA ASP A 9 1.62 -14.14 -18.44
C ASP A 9 1.69 -13.81 -16.94
N GLY A 10 1.80 -12.52 -16.63
CA GLY A 10 1.26 -12.00 -15.39
C GLY A 10 -0.23 -11.99 -15.56
N GLU A 11 -0.90 -13.10 -15.21
CA GLU A 11 -2.36 -13.23 -15.26
C GLU A 11 -2.98 -12.07 -14.47
N GLN A 12 -3.34 -11.02 -15.21
CA GLN A 12 -3.85 -9.77 -14.69
C GLN A 12 -5.30 -10.07 -14.30
N ARG A 13 -5.49 -10.50 -13.04
CA ARG A 13 -6.83 -10.85 -12.53
C ARG A 13 -7.77 -9.68 -12.79
N ASP A 14 -8.96 -9.97 -13.33
CA ASP A 14 -9.98 -8.95 -13.51
C ASP A 14 -10.34 -8.39 -12.13
N LEU A 15 -10.33 -7.06 -12.01
CA LEU A 15 -10.67 -6.39 -10.77
C LEU A 15 -12.12 -6.68 -10.34
N ALA A 16 -12.99 -7.03 -11.29
CA ALA A 16 -14.35 -7.48 -11.02
C ALA A 16 -14.41 -8.77 -10.17
N ASP A 17 -13.37 -9.60 -10.23
CA ASP A 17 -13.30 -10.88 -9.52
C ASP A 17 -12.58 -10.76 -8.17
N VAL A 18 -12.05 -9.58 -7.83
CA VAL A 18 -11.29 -9.36 -6.59
C VAL A 18 -12.20 -8.81 -5.49
N PRO A 19 -12.27 -9.46 -4.31
CA PRO A 19 -13.01 -8.94 -3.17
C PRO A 19 -12.55 -7.54 -2.77
N ALA A 20 -13.50 -6.66 -2.44
CA ALA A 20 -13.19 -5.28 -2.07
C ALA A 20 -12.18 -5.17 -0.91
N VAL A 21 -12.22 -6.10 0.05
CA VAL A 21 -11.27 -6.18 1.16
C VAL A 21 -9.82 -6.41 0.68
N GLU A 22 -9.62 -7.19 -0.38
CA GLU A 22 -8.30 -7.44 -0.97
C GLU A 22 -7.80 -6.23 -1.74
N VAL A 23 -8.68 -5.54 -2.46
CA VAL A 23 -8.35 -4.28 -3.16
C VAL A 23 -7.91 -3.21 -2.15
N ILE A 24 -8.69 -3.02 -1.08
CA ILE A 24 -8.38 -2.07 -0.02
C ILE A 24 -7.05 -2.43 0.66
N GLY A 25 -6.86 -3.71 1.01
CA GLY A 25 -5.64 -4.20 1.64
C GLY A 25 -4.40 -3.94 0.78
N THR A 26 -4.49 -4.26 -0.51
CA THR A 26 -3.39 -4.03 -1.48
C THR A 26 -3.04 -2.55 -1.59
N LEU A 27 -4.04 -1.67 -1.74
CA LEU A 27 -3.81 -0.23 -1.81
C LEU A 27 -3.23 0.33 -0.51
N ALA A 28 -3.68 -0.17 0.65
CA ALA A 28 -3.12 0.22 1.94
C ALA A 28 -1.64 -0.18 2.05
N VAL A 29 -1.27 -1.39 1.62
CA VAL A 29 0.13 -1.84 1.59
C VAL A 29 0.97 -0.96 0.67
N HIS A 30 0.48 -0.62 -0.53
CA HIS A 30 1.21 0.28 -1.44
C HIS A 30 1.45 1.66 -0.83
N LEU A 31 0.44 2.24 -0.16
CA LEU A 31 0.60 3.51 0.56
C LEU A 31 1.61 3.38 1.71
N MET A 32 1.58 2.28 2.48
CA MET A 32 2.55 2.02 3.55
C MET A 32 3.97 1.90 3.02
N SER A 33 4.20 1.10 1.98
CA SER A 33 5.51 0.92 1.37
C SER A 33 6.06 2.23 0.80
N ALA A 34 5.22 2.99 0.09
CA ALA A 34 5.62 4.30 -0.44
C ALA A 34 5.96 5.28 0.69
N ALA A 35 5.17 5.31 1.76
CA ALA A 35 5.45 6.15 2.92
C ALA A 35 6.76 5.75 3.61
N ALA A 36 7.00 4.44 3.79
CA ALA A 36 8.25 3.93 4.37
C ALA A 36 9.48 4.32 3.55
N VAL A 37 9.40 4.28 2.22
CA VAL A 37 10.45 4.78 1.33
C VAL A 37 10.69 6.27 1.57
N LYS A 38 9.62 7.08 1.61
CA LYS A 38 9.72 8.53 1.85
C LYS A 38 10.14 8.92 3.27
N LEU A 39 10.01 8.01 4.23
CA LEU A 39 10.59 8.15 5.58
C LEU A 39 12.07 7.71 5.64
N GLY A 40 12.66 7.28 4.52
CA GLY A 40 14.02 6.77 4.47
C GLY A 40 14.21 5.44 5.22
N LEU A 41 13.14 4.66 5.39
CA LEU A 41 13.16 3.35 6.08
C LEU A 41 13.44 2.18 5.12
N ALA A 42 13.52 2.45 3.82
CA ALA A 42 13.79 1.47 2.78
C ALA A 42 15.28 1.39 2.43
N GLU A 43 15.63 0.58 1.42
CA GLU A 43 17.02 0.25 1.06
C GLU A 43 17.91 1.47 0.79
N ASN A 44 17.39 2.52 0.17
CA ASN A 44 18.15 3.73 -0.17
C ASN A 44 18.31 4.73 1.00
N GLY A 45 17.66 4.49 2.13
CA GLY A 45 17.81 5.29 3.35
C GLY A 45 17.53 6.79 3.14
N GLU A 46 18.43 7.64 3.64
CA GLU A 46 18.34 9.11 3.55
C GLU A 46 18.21 9.64 2.12
N ALA A 47 18.64 8.90 1.09
CA ALA A 47 18.54 9.36 -0.30
C ALA A 47 17.10 9.49 -0.80
N ASP A 48 16.17 8.73 -0.20
CA ASP A 48 14.73 8.79 -0.53
C ASP A 48 13.91 9.58 0.51
N LEU A 49 14.57 10.14 1.54
CA LEU A 49 13.91 10.87 2.62
C LEU A 49 13.24 12.15 2.11
N ASP A 50 11.91 12.18 2.18
CA ASP A 50 11.07 13.32 1.88
C ASP A 50 9.86 13.33 2.82
N LEU A 51 9.97 14.12 3.90
CA LEU A 51 8.95 14.19 4.95
C LEU A 51 7.65 14.83 4.48
N ASP A 52 7.69 15.65 3.43
CA ASP A 52 6.48 16.27 2.88
C ASP A 52 5.69 15.23 2.07
N GLU A 53 6.34 14.46 1.21
CA GLU A 53 5.71 13.33 0.51
C GLU A 53 5.25 12.23 1.47
N ALA A 54 6.07 11.86 2.47
CA ALA A 54 5.67 10.89 3.49
C ALA A 54 4.37 11.30 4.19
N ARG A 55 4.24 12.58 4.57
CA ARG A 55 3.02 13.11 5.22
C ARG A 55 1.78 12.96 4.34
N LYS A 56 1.88 13.22 3.04
CA LYS A 56 0.75 13.07 2.11
C LYS A 56 0.27 11.61 2.07
N LEU A 57 1.20 10.68 1.95
CA LEU A 57 0.90 9.24 1.88
C LEU A 57 0.32 8.71 3.20
N ILE A 58 0.90 9.09 4.34
CA ILE A 58 0.38 8.71 5.67
C ILE A 58 -1.02 9.27 5.89
N THR A 59 -1.29 10.51 5.45
CA THR A 59 -2.61 11.13 5.57
C THR A 59 -3.65 10.41 4.70
N ALA A 60 -3.29 10.07 3.45
CA ALA A 60 -4.16 9.30 2.57
C ALA A 60 -4.46 7.89 3.14
N LEU A 61 -3.43 7.21 3.66
CA LEU A 61 -3.59 5.91 4.33
C LEU A 61 -4.49 6.02 5.56
N ALA A 62 -4.33 7.06 6.38
CA ALA A 62 -5.17 7.29 7.55
C ALA A 62 -6.64 7.47 7.16
N GLY A 63 -6.91 8.24 6.10
CA GLY A 63 -8.25 8.39 5.54
C GLY A 63 -8.83 7.06 5.07
N LEU A 64 -8.06 6.28 4.29
CA LEU A 64 -8.46 4.96 3.80
C LEU A 64 -8.79 4.01 4.96
N VAL A 65 -7.88 3.84 5.91
CA VAL A 65 -8.05 2.92 7.06
C VAL A 65 -9.23 3.34 7.92
N THR A 66 -9.43 4.63 8.14
CA THR A 66 -10.53 5.14 8.96
C THR A 66 -11.88 4.87 8.30
N ALA A 67 -11.98 5.13 6.98
CA ALA A 67 -13.21 4.90 6.23
C ALA A 67 -13.51 3.41 6.01
N ALA A 68 -12.48 2.59 5.76
CA ALA A 68 -12.66 1.17 5.44
C ALA A 68 -12.85 0.27 6.66
N ALA A 69 -12.37 0.66 7.85
CA ALA A 69 -12.35 -0.23 9.01
C ALA A 69 -13.73 -0.78 9.46
N PRO A 70 -14.85 -0.03 9.39
CA PRO A 70 -16.18 -0.58 9.69
C PRO A 70 -16.60 -1.70 8.71
N GLU A 71 -16.16 -1.61 7.46
CA GLU A 71 -16.58 -2.49 6.36
C GLU A 71 -15.75 -3.78 6.29
N ILE A 72 -14.44 -3.71 6.58
CA ILE A 72 -13.53 -4.86 6.46
C ILE A 72 -13.39 -5.70 7.74
N GLY A 73 -13.99 -5.24 8.84
CA GLY A 73 -13.95 -5.91 10.14
C GLY A 73 -12.60 -5.82 10.87
N SER A 74 -12.60 -6.15 12.17
CA SER A 74 -11.43 -6.01 13.05
C SER A 74 -10.22 -6.84 12.60
N GLN A 75 -10.46 -8.02 12.03
CA GLN A 75 -9.41 -8.97 11.61
C GLN A 75 -8.51 -8.36 10.52
N HIS A 76 -9.10 -7.62 9.57
CA HIS A 76 -8.35 -6.97 8.48
C HIS A 76 -7.93 -5.55 8.85
N ALA A 77 -8.76 -4.81 9.61
CA ALA A 77 -8.44 -3.43 9.99
C ALA A 77 -7.33 -3.31 11.04
N GLY A 78 -7.15 -4.32 11.90
CA GLY A 78 -6.13 -4.32 12.96
C GLY A 78 -4.72 -4.11 12.42
N PRO A 79 -4.21 -5.00 11.54
CA PRO A 79 -2.88 -4.86 10.95
C PRO A 79 -2.67 -3.53 10.22
N LEU A 80 -3.68 -3.01 9.53
CA LEU A 80 -3.58 -1.73 8.81
C LEU A 80 -3.42 -0.55 9.77
N ARG A 81 -4.12 -0.56 10.91
CA ARG A 81 -3.99 0.45 11.96
C ARG A 81 -2.62 0.40 12.61
N ASP A 82 -2.10 -0.79 12.87
CA ASP A 82 -0.78 -0.98 13.47
C ASP A 82 0.34 -0.52 12.52
N GLY A 83 0.23 -0.84 11.24
CA GLY A 83 1.13 -0.37 10.20
C GLY A 83 1.11 1.16 10.07
N LEU A 84 -0.08 1.77 9.98
CA LEU A 84 -0.24 3.23 9.97
C LEU A 84 0.38 3.88 11.21
N ARG A 85 0.14 3.32 12.40
CA ARG A 85 0.69 3.84 13.65
C ARG A 85 2.22 3.77 13.67
N THR A 86 2.81 2.71 13.13
CA THR A 86 4.27 2.56 13.03
C THR A 86 4.86 3.68 12.18
N LEU A 87 4.27 3.96 11.02
CA LEU A 87 4.72 5.03 10.13
C LEU A 87 4.55 6.43 10.75
N GLN A 88 3.53 6.64 11.58
CA GLN A 88 3.31 7.92 12.26
C GLN A 88 4.30 8.20 13.39
N LEU A 89 5.00 7.17 13.87
CA LEU A 89 5.98 7.26 14.97
C LEU A 89 7.43 7.25 14.50
N ALA A 90 7.67 6.91 13.24
CA ALA A 90 8.98 6.94 12.59
C ALA A 90 9.36 8.37 12.20
#